data_AF-A0A346B1I0-F1
#
_entry.id   AF-A0A346B1I0-F1
#
_cell.length_a   1.000
_cell.length_b   1.000
_cell.length_c   1.000
_cell.angle_alpha   90.00
_cell.angle_beta   90.00
_cell.angle_gamma   90.00
#
_symmetry.space_group_name_H-M   'P 1'
#
loop_
_entity.id
_entity.type
_entity.pdbx_description
1 polymer ?
#
loop_
_entity_poly.entity_id
_entity_poly.type
_entity_poly.pdbx_seq_one_letter_code
_entity_poly.pdbx_strand_id
1 'polypeptide(L)'
;MNLEECRKEIDRLDKELTNLLEQRMQVVAKVAAYKKANHMEIFDPRRERQVLDKIAAMAQYKELAPYLQKIYQCIMDESKNYEREYMKL
;
A
#
# COMPACT_ATOMS: atom_id res chain seq x y z
N MET A 1 0.12 8.18 -30.09
CA MET A 1 0.13 7.06 -29.14
C MET A 1 -0.98 6.09 -29.53
N ASN A 2 -0.64 4.84 -29.82
CA ASN A 2 -1.59 3.76 -30.08
C ASN A 2 -1.77 2.87 -28.83
N LEU A 3 -2.74 1.95 -28.88
CA LEU A 3 -3.07 1.08 -27.74
C LEU A 3 -1.88 0.24 -27.26
N GLU A 4 -1.05 -0.23 -28.18
CA GLU A 4 0.12 -1.06 -27.86
C GLU A 4 1.20 -0.24 -27.14
N GLU A 5 1.42 1.01 -27.57
CA GLU A 5 2.31 1.94 -26.88
C GLU A 5 1.81 2.26 -25.46
N CYS A 6 0.49 2.47 -25.28
CA CYS A 6 -0.09 2.65 -23.95
C CYS A 6 0.14 1.44 -23.04
N ARG A 7 -0.03 0.21 -23.57
CA ARG A 7 0.18 -1.02 -22.80
C ARG A 7 1.62 -1.20 -22.35
N LYS A 8 2.58 -0.94 -23.25
CA LYS A 8 4.01 -0.99 -22.89
C LYS A 8 4.37 0.00 -21.79
N GLU A 9 3.77 1.19 -21.82
CA GLU A 9 3.97 2.18 -20.77
C GLU A 9 3.34 1.72 -19.43
N ILE A 10 2.16 1.09 -19.46
CA ILE A 10 1.56 0.45 -18.28
C ILE A 10 2.48 -0.65 -17.73
N ASP A 11 2.96 -1.56 -18.57
CA ASP A 11 3.86 -2.65 -18.15
C ASP A 11 5.14 -2.11 -17.48
N ARG A 12 5.68 -1.01 -18.00
CA ARG A 12 6.83 -0.32 -17.40
C ARG A 12 6.49 0.22 -16.01
N LEU A 13 5.35 0.91 -15.87
CA LEU A 13 4.88 1.45 -14.59
C LEU A 13 4.57 0.34 -13.59
N ASP A 14 3.97 -0.76 -14.03
CA ASP A 14 3.64 -1.91 -13.18
C ASP A 14 4.91 -2.52 -12.59
N LYS A 15 6.00 -2.63 -13.37
CA LYS A 15 7.29 -3.08 -12.85
C LYS A 15 7.82 -2.18 -11.73
N GLU A 16 7.66 -0.86 -11.87
CA GLU A 16 8.07 0.10 -10.84
C GLU A 16 7.18 0.01 -9.60
N LEU A 17 5.87 -0.12 -9.78
CA LEU A 17 4.90 -0.31 -8.70
C LEU A 17 5.18 -1.60 -7.91
N THR A 18 5.45 -2.73 -8.59
CA THR A 18 5.79 -3.99 -7.94
C THR A 18 7.03 -3.84 -7.07
N ASN A 19 8.11 -3.25 -7.60
CA ASN A 19 9.34 -3.02 -6.84
C ASN A 19 9.11 -2.15 -5.60
N LEU A 20 8.27 -1.11 -5.70
CA LEU A 20 7.92 -0.24 -4.57
C LEU A 20 7.05 -0.97 -3.53
N LEU A 21 6.11 -1.80 -3.98
CA LEU A 21 5.25 -2.60 -3.10
C LEU A 21 6.05 -3.66 -2.34
N GLU A 22 7.01 -4.32 -2.98
CA GLU A 22 7.92 -5.25 -2.31
C GLU A 22 8.74 -4.56 -1.21
N GLN A 23 9.35 -3.42 -1.52
CA GLN A 23 10.07 -2.60 -0.52
C GLN A 23 9.15 -2.20 0.63
N ARG A 24 7.92 -1.79 0.31
CA ARG A 24 6.90 -1.47 1.33
C ARG A 24 6.59 -2.67 2.21
N MET A 25 6.45 -3.88 1.65
CA MET A 25 6.18 -5.10 2.43
C MET A 25 7.36 -5.49 3.34
N GLN A 26 8.61 -5.27 2.91
CA GLN A 26 9.76 -5.45 3.80
C GLN A 26 9.73 -4.50 5.01
N VAL A 27 9.23 -3.27 4.84
CA VAL A 27 9.01 -2.34 5.95
C VAL A 27 7.85 -2.81 6.83
N VAL A 28 6.78 -3.35 6.24
CA VAL A 28 5.66 -3.94 6.98
C VAL A 28 6.13 -5.09 7.88
N ALA A 29 7.04 -5.94 7.44
CA ALA A 29 7.62 -7.00 8.29
C ALA A 29 8.33 -6.42 9.53
N LYS A 30 9.05 -5.30 9.38
CA LYS A 30 9.69 -4.60 10.52
C LYS A 30 8.64 -4.02 11.47
N VAL A 31 7.55 -3.47 10.94
CA VAL A 31 6.40 -3.00 11.73
C VAL A 31 5.75 -4.15 12.49
N ALA A 32 5.57 -5.31 11.84
CA ALA A 32 5.03 -6.51 12.47
C ALA A 32 5.91 -6.98 13.63
N ALA A 33 7.22 -7.07 13.44
CA ALA A 33 8.18 -7.42 14.49
C ALA A 33 8.10 -6.44 15.68
N TYR A 34 8.03 -5.13 15.40
CA TYR A 34 7.89 -4.11 16.44
C TYR A 34 6.57 -4.26 17.21
N LYS A 35 5.43 -4.37 16.51
CA LYS A 35 4.11 -4.53 17.13
C LYS A 35 4.05 -5.81 17.98
N LYS A 36 4.60 -6.93 17.48
CA LYS A 36 4.68 -8.20 18.22
C LYS A 36 5.45 -8.05 19.53
N ALA A 37 6.63 -7.42 19.47
CA ALA A 37 7.47 -7.20 20.65
C ALA A 37 6.84 -6.26 21.70
N ASN A 38 5.92 -5.38 21.26
CA ASN A 38 5.26 -4.39 22.11
C ASN A 38 3.77 -4.73 22.40
N HIS A 39 3.32 -5.94 22.05
CA HIS A 39 1.93 -6.39 22.23
C HIS A 39 0.88 -5.43 21.64
N MET A 40 1.18 -4.86 20.46
CA MET A 40 0.30 -3.93 19.77
C MET A 40 -0.59 -4.64 18.74
N GLU A 41 -1.81 -4.14 18.59
CA GLU A 41 -2.77 -4.61 17.58
C GLU A 41 -2.29 -4.33 16.15
N ILE A 42 -2.66 -5.22 15.22
CA ILE A 42 -2.35 -5.06 13.80
C ILE A 42 -3.19 -3.94 13.19
N PHE A 43 -4.49 -3.90 13.50
CA PHE A 43 -5.42 -2.92 12.96
C PHE A 43 -5.36 -1.60 13.72
N ASP A 44 -5.03 -0.51 13.01
CA ASP A 44 -5.05 0.85 13.53
C ASP A 44 -5.90 1.74 12.60
N PRO A 45 -7.18 1.97 12.93
CA PRO A 45 -8.08 2.75 12.08
C PRO A 45 -7.68 4.22 11.99
N ARG A 46 -6.99 4.77 13.00
CA ARG A 46 -6.51 6.16 12.97
C ARG A 46 -5.38 6.27 11.96
N ARG A 47 -4.44 5.32 11.99
CA ARG A 47 -3.33 5.28 11.05
C ARG A 47 -3.80 5.08 9.60
N GLU A 48 -4.76 4.19 9.37
CA GLU A 48 -5.31 3.95 8.02
C GLU A 48 -5.99 5.19 7.45
N ARG A 49 -6.81 5.88 8.26
CA ARG A 49 -7.43 7.15 7.85
C ARG A 49 -6.38 8.20 7.45
N GLN A 50 -5.32 8.34 8.26
CA GLN A 50 -4.21 9.25 7.93
C GLN A 50 -3.51 8.90 6.61
N VAL A 51 -3.36 7.61 6.26
CA VAL A 51 -2.84 7.22 4.94
C VAL A 51 -3.78 7.71 3.85
N LEU A 52 -5.07 7.39 3.96
CA LEU A 52 -6.06 7.72 2.92
C LEU A 52 -6.20 9.23 2.71
N ASP A 53 -6.18 10.02 3.79
CA ASP A 53 -6.22 11.48 3.72
C ASP A 53 -4.97 12.03 3.02
N LYS A 54 -3.78 11.49 3.35
CA LYS A 54 -2.53 11.85 2.69
C LYS A 54 -2.55 11.53 1.19
N ILE A 55 -3.09 10.38 0.81
CA ILE A 55 -3.18 9.97 -0.61
C ILE A 55 -4.14 10.88 -1.39
N ALA A 56 -5.29 11.23 -0.82
CA ALA A 56 -6.19 12.19 -1.45
C ALA A 56 -5.56 13.59 -1.60
N ALA A 57 -4.77 14.01 -0.60
CA ALA A 57 -4.03 15.27 -0.68
C ALA A 57 -2.95 15.24 -1.77
N MET A 58 -2.22 14.13 -1.91
CA MET A 58 -1.16 13.92 -2.90
C MET A 58 -1.66 13.76 -4.34
N ALA A 59 -2.92 13.39 -4.55
CA ALA A 59 -3.50 13.31 -5.88
C ALA A 59 -3.45 14.69 -6.57
N GLN A 60 -2.70 14.78 -7.67
CA GLN A 60 -2.62 15.98 -8.49
C GLN A 60 -3.96 16.27 -9.18
N TYR A 61 -4.57 15.21 -9.73
CA TYR A 61 -5.91 15.21 -10.30
C TYR A 61 -6.91 14.77 -9.24
N LYS A 62 -7.76 15.70 -8.76
CA LYS A 62 -8.65 15.46 -7.61
C LYS A 62 -9.73 14.42 -7.91
N GLU A 63 -10.12 14.31 -9.17
CA GLU A 63 -11.02 13.26 -9.68
C GLU A 63 -10.43 11.85 -9.53
N LEU A 64 -9.11 11.71 -9.46
CA LEU A 64 -8.44 10.41 -9.27
C LEU A 64 -8.30 10.03 -7.79
N ALA A 65 -8.48 10.96 -6.86
CA ALA A 65 -8.29 10.72 -5.43
C ALA A 65 -9.12 9.52 -4.89
N PRO A 66 -10.42 9.37 -5.23
CA PRO A 66 -11.21 8.23 -4.75
C PRO A 66 -10.67 6.88 -5.24
N TYR A 67 -10.10 6.83 -6.45
CA TYR A 67 -9.53 5.62 -7.03
C TYR A 67 -8.21 5.26 -6.34
N LEU A 68 -7.33 6.25 -6.12
CA LEU A 68 -6.09 6.06 -5.40
C LEU A 68 -6.34 5.61 -3.95
N GLN A 69 -7.33 6.20 -3.27
CA GLN A 69 -7.71 5.77 -1.92
C GLN A 69 -8.15 4.30 -1.88
N LYS A 70 -8.94 3.84 -2.85
CA LYS A 70 -9.34 2.42 -2.93
C LYS A 70 -8.14 1.49 -3.12
N ILE A 71 -7.22 1.84 -4.01
CA ILE A 71 -5.97 1.06 -4.22
C ILE A 71 -5.16 0.99 -2.92
N TYR A 72 -5.02 2.12 -2.22
CA TYR A 72 -4.29 2.15 -0.95
C TYR A 72 -4.99 1.39 0.17
N GLN A 73 -6.31 1.35 0.20
CA GLN A 73 -7.04 0.47 1.11
C GLN A 73 -6.67 -0.99 0.86
N CYS A 74 -6.71 -1.46 -0.40
CA CYS A 74 -6.29 -2.83 -0.75
C CYS A 74 -4.85 -3.12 -0.34
N ILE A 75 -3.92 -2.19 -0.59
CA ILE A 75 -2.52 -2.33 -0.16
C ILE A 75 -2.43 -2.48 1.37
N MET A 76 -3.16 -1.66 2.13
CA MET A 76 -3.19 -1.74 3.59
C MET A 76 -3.84 -3.03 4.10
N ASP A 77 -4.86 -3.53 3.42
CA ASP A 77 -5.52 -4.80 3.78
C ASP A 77 -4.56 -5.99 3.59
N GLU A 78 -3.86 -6.05 2.46
CA GLU A 78 -2.84 -7.08 2.23
C GLU A 78 -1.63 -6.93 3.16
N SER A 79 -1.29 -5.70 3.55
CA SER A 79 -0.26 -5.48 4.57
C SER A 79 -0.66 -6.11 5.89
N LYS A 80 -1.91 -5.89 6.34
CA LYS A 80 -2.42 -6.50 7.57
C LYS A 80 -2.44 -8.03 7.46
N ASN A 81 -2.78 -8.58 6.30
CA ASN A 81 -2.72 -10.03 6.06
C ASN A 81 -1.28 -10.53 6.25
N TYR A 82 -0.30 -9.86 5.64
CA TYR A 82 1.11 -10.21 5.79
C TYR A 82 1.62 -10.05 7.23
N GLU A 83 1.24 -8.98 7.94
CA GLU A 83 1.55 -8.80 9.37
C GLU A 83 1.00 -9.96 10.22
N ARG A 84 -0.25 -10.40 9.95
CA ARG A 84 -0.86 -11.54 10.68
C ARG A 84 -0.06 -12.82 10.49
N GLU A 85 0.33 -13.15 9.26
CA GLU A 85 1.14 -14.34 9.00
C GLU A 85 2.51 -14.23 9.65
N TYR A 86 3.14 -13.05 9.61
CA TYR A 86 4.43 -12.81 10.23
C TYR A 86 4.38 -12.96 11.76
N MET A 87 3.30 -12.50 12.41
CA MET A 87 3.19 -12.57 13.88
C MET A 87 2.93 -13.98 14.42
N LYS A 88 2.40 -14.90 13.60
CA LYS A 88 2.18 -16.31 13.95
C LYS A 88 3.49 -17.11 14.06
N LEU A 89 4.54 -16.68 13.34
CA LEU A 89 5.91 -17.21 13.42
C LEU A 89 6.60 -16.66 14.67
#